data_AF-A0A086AFX9-F1
#
_entry.id   AF-A0A086AFX9-F1
#
_cell.length_a   1.000
_cell.length_b   1.000
_cell.length_c   1.000
_cell.angle_alpha   90.00
_cell.angle_beta   90.00
_cell.angle_gamma   90.00
#
_symmetry.space_group_name_H-M   'P 1'
#
loop_
_entity.id
_entity.type
_entity.pdbx_description
1 polymer ?
#
loop_
_entity_poly.entity_id
_entity_poly.type
_entity_poly.pdbx_seq_one_letter_code
_entity_poly.pdbx_strand_id
1 'polypeptide(L)'
;MKIHLRKFKSHAKGIYRPETIDWNTETEEICKVEKGGIMIMKPLTLHGSNRTTDGRRRRVIHIEFSDMELPQQLKWSEKLN
;
A
#
# COMPACT_ATOMS: atom_id res chain seq x y z
N MET A 1 7.45 -11.71 -1.22
CA MET A 1 7.46 -10.37 -0.61
C MET A 1 6.77 -10.43 0.74
N LYS A 2 7.27 -9.71 1.74
CA LYS A 2 6.57 -9.51 3.01
C LYS A 2 6.14 -8.04 3.07
N ILE A 3 4.83 -7.79 3.06
CA ILE A 3 4.28 -6.47 3.34
C ILE A 3 3.79 -6.48 4.77
N HIS A 4 4.23 -5.49 5.52
CA HIS A 4 3.87 -5.26 6.88
C HIS A 4 2.66 -4.32 6.88
N LEU A 5 1.48 -4.87 7.16
CA LEU A 5 0.29 -4.10 7.46
C LEU A 5 0.45 -3.57 8.87
N ARG A 6 0.84 -2.32 9.02
CA ARG A 6 1.17 -1.76 10.35
C ARG A 6 -0.06 -1.59 11.24
N LYS A 7 -1.26 -1.65 10.64
CA LYS A 7 -2.53 -1.51 11.32
C LYS A 7 -3.67 -2.16 10.52
N PHE A 8 -4.24 -3.22 11.08
CA PHE A 8 -5.42 -3.86 10.53
C PHE A 8 -6.60 -2.87 10.48
N LYS A 9 -7.28 -2.80 9.33
CA LYS A 9 -8.40 -1.86 9.07
C LYS A 9 -8.09 -0.37 9.22
N SER A 10 -6.82 0.04 9.11
CA SER A 10 -6.41 1.46 9.10
C SER A 10 -7.23 2.35 8.15
N HIS A 11 -7.57 1.83 6.97
CA HIS A 11 -8.41 2.52 5.98
C HIS A 11 -9.78 3.00 6.53
N ALA A 12 -10.31 2.36 7.57
CA ALA A 12 -11.60 2.72 8.17
C ALA A 12 -11.50 3.88 9.18
N LYS A 13 -10.29 4.33 9.52
CA LYS A 13 -10.05 5.41 10.50
C LYS A 13 -9.79 6.77 9.83
N GLY A 14 -9.98 6.88 8.52
CA GLY A 14 -9.72 8.10 7.77
C GLY A 14 -8.23 8.38 7.58
N ILE A 15 -7.86 9.66 7.47
CA ILE A 15 -6.47 10.08 7.28
C ILE A 15 -5.73 9.92 8.60
N TYR A 16 -4.81 8.94 8.66
CA TYR A 16 -3.99 8.70 9.83
C TYR A 16 -2.60 9.31 9.63
N ARG A 17 -2.34 10.43 10.32
CA ARG A 17 -1.07 11.15 10.20
C ARG A 17 0.00 10.52 11.09
N PRO A 18 1.26 10.37 10.63
CA PRO A 18 2.32 9.71 11.40
C PRO A 18 2.49 10.20 12.84
N GLU A 19 2.37 11.51 13.05
CA GLU A 19 2.49 12.19 14.34
C GLU A 19 1.35 11.87 15.32
N THR A 20 0.23 11.34 14.82
CA THR A 20 -0.95 10.96 15.61
C THR A 20 -1.03 9.46 15.89
N ILE A 21 -0.06 8.67 15.42
CA ILE A 21 -0.08 7.22 15.55
C ILE A 21 0.42 6.82 16.93
N ASP A 22 -0.46 6.23 17.74
CA ASP A 22 -0.06 5.56 18.97
C ASP A 22 0.45 4.14 18.69
N TRP A 23 1.76 4.01 18.49
CA TRP A 23 2.41 2.74 18.20
C TRP A 23 2.28 1.69 19.31
N ASN A 24 1.81 2.04 20.51
CA ASN A 24 1.59 1.06 21.58
C ASN A 24 0.30 0.25 21.39
N THR A 25 -0.67 0.79 20.63
CA THR A 25 -1.97 0.14 20.41
C THR A 25 -2.09 -0.47 19.02
N GLU A 26 -1.21 -0.13 18.09
CA GLU A 26 -1.23 -0.68 16.74
C GLU A 26 -0.59 -2.05 16.67
N THR A 27 -1.31 -2.98 16.04
CA THR A 27 -0.80 -4.33 15.77
C THR A 27 -0.36 -4.47 14.32
N GLU A 28 0.85 -4.97 14.12
CA GLU A 28 1.39 -5.29 12.82
C GLU A 28 0.97 -6.70 12.36
N GLU A 29 0.55 -6.82 11.11
CA GLU A 29 0.32 -8.11 10.44
C GLU A 29 1.22 -8.26 9.21
N ILE A 30 1.76 -9.46 9.01
CA ILE A 30 2.63 -9.76 7.86
C ILE A 30 1.82 -10.45 6.76
N CYS A 31 1.57 -9.72 5.68
CA CYS A 31 1.04 -10.28 4.44
C CYS A 31 2.19 -10.86 3.60
N LYS A 32 2.25 -12.20 3.53
CA LYS A 32 3.21 -12.92 2.68
C LYS A 32 2.61 -13.10 1.29
N VAL A 33 3.29 -12.56 0.28
CA VAL A 33 2.90 -12.68 -1.13
C VAL A 33 3.99 -13.40 -1.88
N GLU A 34 3.66 -14.50 -2.54
CA GLU A 34 4.61 -15.26 -3.35
C GLU A 34 4.95 -14.56 -4.67
N LYS A 35 5.94 -15.08 -5.42
CA LYS A 35 6.28 -14.54 -6.74
C LYS A 35 5.07 -14.69 -7.67
N GLY A 36 4.66 -13.60 -8.31
CA GLY A 36 3.46 -13.56 -9.15
C GLY A 36 2.15 -13.41 -8.39
N GLY A 37 2.18 -13.43 -7.05
CA GLY A 37 1.02 -13.13 -6.23
C GLY A 37 0.68 -11.64 -6.25
N ILE A 38 -0.59 -11.33 -5.96
CA ILE A 38 -1.13 -9.98 -5.94
C ILE A 38 -1.61 -9.67 -4.53
N MET A 39 -1.31 -8.46 -4.05
CA MET A 39 -1.94 -7.90 -2.85
C MET A 39 -2.86 -6.77 -3.28
N ILE A 40 -4.15 -6.92 -2.98
CA ILE A 40 -5.15 -5.86 -3.16
C ILE A 40 -5.38 -5.21 -1.81
N MET A 41 -5.38 -3.89 -1.77
CA MET A 41 -5.61 -3.13 -0.54
C MET A 41 -6.53 -1.95 -0.80
N LYS A 42 -7.27 -1.54 0.24
CA LYS A 42 -8.06 -0.30 0.18
C LYS A 42 -7.14 0.91 0.27
N PRO A 43 -7.50 2.04 -0.36
CA PRO A 43 -6.86 3.33 -0.11
C PRO A 43 -6.75 3.60 1.40
N LEU A 44 -5.66 4.25 1.82
CA LEU A 44 -5.37 4.58 3.23
C LEU A 44 -5.04 3.39 4.15
N THR A 45 -4.86 2.18 3.61
CA THR A 45 -4.30 1.08 4.40
C THR A 45 -2.84 1.41 4.76
N LEU A 46 -2.54 1.56 6.05
CA LEU A 46 -1.20 1.82 6.55
C LEU A 46 -0.35 0.55 6.41
N HIS A 47 0.65 0.60 5.52
CA HIS A 47 1.51 -0.53 5.21
C HIS A 47 2.95 -0.07 4.96
N GLY A 48 3.86 -1.04 4.98
CA GLY A 48 5.25 -0.83 4.57
C GLY A 48 5.90 -2.13 4.14
N SER A 49 6.96 -2.05 3.35
CA SER A 49 7.79 -3.22 3.04
C SER A 49 9.15 -3.09 3.71
N ASN A 50 9.60 -4.14 4.38
CA ASN A 50 10.94 -4.17 4.96
C ASN A 50 12.03 -4.26 3.87
N ARG A 51 13.23 -3.76 4.23
CA ARG A 51 14.44 -3.97 3.43
C ARG A 51 14.69 -5.47 3.26
N THR A 52 15.06 -5.87 2.05
CA THR A 52 15.53 -7.22 1.76
C THR A 52 16.87 -7.45 2.45
N THR A 53 16.99 -8.52 3.22
CA THR A 53 18.21 -8.90 3.95
C THR A 53 18.90 -10.12 3.36
N ASP A 54 18.27 -10.81 2.40
CA ASP A 54 18.73 -12.05 1.79
C ASP A 54 19.51 -11.87 0.48
N GLY A 55 19.93 -10.63 0.17
CA GLY A 55 20.70 -10.28 -1.03
C GLY A 55 19.92 -10.38 -2.35
N ARG A 56 18.66 -10.82 -2.33
CA ARG A 56 17.84 -10.99 -3.54
C ARG A 56 17.17 -9.68 -3.93
N ARG A 57 17.13 -9.40 -5.24
CA ARG A 57 16.42 -8.23 -5.78
C ARG A 57 14.92 -8.48 -5.80
N ARG A 58 14.17 -7.72 -4.99
CA ARG A 58 12.70 -7.71 -4.99
C ARG A 58 12.19 -6.65 -5.99
N ARG A 59 11.42 -7.08 -6.98
CA ARG A 59 10.70 -6.21 -7.92
C ARG A 59 9.21 -6.24 -7.61
N VAL A 60 8.57 -5.08 -7.61
CA VAL A 60 7.14 -4.91 -7.37
C VAL A 60 6.61 -3.93 -8.41
N ILE A 61 5.43 -4.20 -8.95
CA ILE A 61 4.69 -3.25 -9.77
C ILE A 61 3.56 -2.73 -8.87
N HIS A 62 3.55 -1.42 -8.64
CA HIS A 62 2.43 -0.75 -7.98
C HIS A 62 1.45 -0.31 -9.05
N ILE A 63 0.21 -0.78 -8.96
CA ILE A 63 -0.91 -0.34 -9.79
C ILE A 63 -1.92 0.30 -8.85
N GLU A 64 -2.21 1.57 -9.08
CA GLU A 64 -3.20 2.33 -8.32
C GLU A 64 -4.45 2.54 -9.17
N PHE A 65 -5.62 2.39 -8.56
CA PHE A 65 -6.91 2.62 -9.19
C PHE A 65 -7.54 3.86 -8.55
N SER A 66 -8.05 4.75 -9.39
CA SER A 66 -8.81 5.91 -8.96
C SER A 66 -9.97 6.12 -9.93
N ASP A 67 -11.13 6.46 -9.38
CA ASP A 67 -12.30 6.92 -10.11
C ASP A 67 -12.31 8.45 -10.32
N MET A 68 -11.27 9.13 -9.82
CA MET A 68 -11.12 10.57 -9.97
C MET A 68 -10.48 10.92 -11.31
N GLU A 69 -10.95 12.02 -11.91
CA GLU A 69 -10.25 12.65 -13.01
C GLU A 69 -8.91 13.21 -12.51
N LEU A 70 -7.88 13.07 -13.34
CA LEU A 70 -6.60 13.69 -13.03
C LEU A 70 -6.72 15.22 -13.15
N PRO A 71 -5.91 15.98 -12.39
CA PRO A 71 -5.84 17.43 -12.52
C PRO A 71 -5.68 17.88 -13.97
N GLN A 72 -6.25 19.06 -14.30
CA GLN A 72 -6.20 19.63 -15.64
C GLN A 72 -4.76 19.59 -16.18
N GLN A 73 -4.59 19.09 -17.41
CA GLN A 73 -3.33 18.81 -18.13
C GLN A 73 -2.76 17.39 -17.99
N LEU A 74 -3.20 16.61 -17.00
CA LEU A 74 -2.85 15.19 -16.88
C LEU A 74 -3.92 14.31 -17.53
N LYS A 75 -3.51 13.16 -18.09
CA LYS A 75 -4.41 12.18 -18.71
C LYS A 75 -4.02 10.77 -18.25
N TRP A 76 -5.03 9.97 -17.92
CA TRP A 76 -4.86 8.55 -17.67
C TRP A 76 -4.38 7.86 -18.96
N SER A 77 -3.33 7.04 -18.89
CA SER A 77 -2.84 6.27 -20.03
C SER A 77 -3.84 5.23 -20.50
N GLU A 78 -4.67 4.74 -19.58
CA GLU A 78 -5.65 3.67 -19.77
C GLU A 78 -7.02 4.18 -20.22
N LYS A 79 -7.24 5.50 -20.23
CA LYS A 79 -8.52 6.08 -20.64
C LYS A 79 -8.64 6.00 -22.16
N LEU A 80 -9.49 5.08 -22.63
CA LEU A 80 -9.87 4.98 -24.03
C LEU A 80 -10.67 6.23 -24.40
N ASN A 81 -10.28 6.87 -25.50
CA ASN A 81 -11.04 7.98 -26.09
C ASN A 81 -12.30 7.46 -26.79
#